data_AF-A0A9X0ER52-F1
#
_entry.id   AF-A0A9X0ER52-F1
#
_cell.length_a   1.000
_cell.length_b   1.000
_cell.length_c   1.000
_cell.angle_alpha   90.00
_cell.angle_beta   90.00
_cell.angle_gamma   90.00
#
_symmetry.space_group_name_H-M   'P 1'
#
loop_
_entity.id
_entity.type
_entity.pdbx_description
1 polymer ?
#
loop_
_entity_poly.entity_id
_entity_poly.type
_entity_poly.pdbx_seq_one_letter_code
_entity_poly.pdbx_strand_id
1 'polypeptide(L)'
;MNRKVFSSVLLSSLLFLGVTDSGGVEASMTTQIKYKQGGAKYIYTNAPEDVYDNPNMGSNFEAGKYAYYTNERILEANQEYSAEFFNRNYTGGQLKFGYAIHNEDRQPQTIRIKNNAVNAAYPVSSDGSWDIMGITSSTIVQYGNSNNDQVITIPADGHVFILEKDVEDTFAVNGKIKFIPNEKLTLRQFVSKKKPDGQFSSPSEIFDSIKTTQVKNYNKITSTANYNYDERYAVIDNVTTSAFYVGSKTSKAYPQPRVGINEYEAPIWYLENSNPILEGNYGIVYDFQFKNAAGKKIRIKPEIISENDKSTDPEKF
;
A
#
# COMPACT_ATOMS: atom_id res chain seq x y z
N MET A 1 -15.69 63.96 -20.92
CA MET A 1 -17.05 63.61 -20.48
C MET A 1 -17.79 63.01 -21.67
N ASN A 2 -17.99 61.68 -21.67
CA ASN A 2 -19.16 60.99 -22.23
C ASN A 2 -18.98 59.48 -22.02
N ARG A 3 -19.64 59.01 -20.96
CA ARG A 3 -19.90 57.59 -20.70
C ARG A 3 -20.83 57.06 -21.79
N LYS A 4 -20.59 55.82 -22.23
CA LYS A 4 -21.68 54.91 -22.60
C LYS A 4 -21.45 53.61 -21.84
N VAL A 5 -22.35 53.34 -20.91
CA VAL A 5 -22.60 52.03 -20.29
C VAL A 5 -24.02 51.66 -20.69
N PHE A 6 -24.18 50.47 -21.26
CA PHE A 6 -25.38 49.61 -21.29
C PHE A 6 -24.83 48.24 -21.76
N SER A 7 -24.48 47.30 -20.88
CA SER A 7 -25.33 46.37 -20.11
C SER A 7 -26.13 45.40 -20.99
N SER A 8 -25.71 44.12 -21.03
CA SER A 8 -26.56 43.01 -20.58
C SER A 8 -25.82 41.66 -20.64
N VAL A 9 -26.09 40.88 -19.60
CA VAL A 9 -25.70 39.50 -19.32
C VAL A 9 -26.44 38.55 -20.27
N LEU A 10 -25.79 37.49 -20.81
CA LEU A 10 -26.22 36.09 -20.60
C LEU A 10 -25.25 35.03 -21.15
N LEU A 11 -25.02 34.08 -20.26
CA LEU A 11 -24.42 32.74 -20.25
C LEU A 11 -24.71 31.79 -21.45
N SER A 12 -23.75 30.88 -21.68
CA SER A 12 -23.84 29.54 -22.33
C SER A 12 -24.17 29.53 -23.83
N SER A 13 -23.63 28.70 -24.72
CA SER A 13 -22.97 27.39 -24.65
C SER A 13 -22.51 27.08 -26.08
N LEU A 14 -21.29 26.57 -26.29
CA LEU A 14 -20.95 25.56 -27.32
C LEU A 14 -19.43 25.31 -27.31
N LEU A 15 -19.07 24.34 -26.48
CA LEU A 15 -18.07 23.34 -26.81
C LEU A 15 -18.41 22.73 -28.18
N PHE A 16 -17.45 22.68 -29.09
CA PHE A 16 -16.94 21.45 -29.74
C PHE A 16 -16.24 21.78 -31.08
N LEU A 17 -15.09 21.11 -31.24
CA LEU A 17 -14.43 20.73 -32.49
C LEU A 17 -13.60 21.81 -33.23
N GLY A 18 -12.31 21.80 -32.88
CA GLY A 18 -11.23 22.22 -33.76
C GLY A 18 -10.03 21.31 -33.50
N VAL A 19 -10.08 20.12 -34.11
CA VAL A 19 -8.99 19.15 -34.15
C VAL A 19 -7.72 19.86 -34.65
N THR A 20 -6.70 19.93 -33.80
CA THR A 20 -5.33 20.06 -34.29
C THR A 20 -4.63 18.77 -33.95
N ASP A 21 -4.47 18.00 -35.01
CA ASP A 21 -3.62 16.83 -35.14
C ASP A 21 -2.18 17.26 -34.84
N SER A 22 -1.79 17.22 -33.56
CA SER A 22 -0.37 17.19 -33.20
C SER A 22 -0.02 15.73 -33.08
N GLY A 23 0.46 15.15 -34.19
CA GLY A 23 1.01 13.81 -34.24
C GLY A 23 1.87 13.59 -33.00
N GLY A 24 1.39 12.69 -32.14
CA GLY A 24 2.16 12.19 -31.03
C GLY A 24 3.42 11.63 -31.63
N VAL A 25 4.55 12.27 -31.36
CA VAL A 25 5.84 11.60 -31.48
C VAL A 25 5.71 10.40 -30.55
N GLU A 26 5.44 9.21 -31.11
CA GLU A 26 5.67 7.97 -30.40
C GLU A 26 7.09 8.06 -29.89
N ALA A 27 7.23 8.21 -28.58
CA ALA A 27 8.53 8.28 -27.93
C ALA A 27 9.18 6.90 -28.09
N SER A 28 9.90 6.74 -29.20
CA SER A 28 10.59 5.51 -29.62
C SER A 28 11.68 5.05 -28.63
N MET A 29 11.89 5.72 -27.49
CA MET A 29 12.69 5.19 -26.39
C MET A 29 12.10 5.67 -25.06
N THR A 30 11.35 4.80 -24.38
CA THR A 30 11.08 4.99 -22.95
C THR A 30 12.43 5.08 -22.22
N THR A 31 12.68 6.17 -21.51
CA THR A 31 13.94 6.33 -20.76
C THR A 31 13.81 5.65 -19.40
N GLN A 32 14.75 4.77 -19.07
CA GLN A 32 14.86 4.22 -17.71
C GLN A 32 15.35 5.30 -16.76
N ILE A 33 14.60 5.51 -15.68
CA ILE A 33 15.01 6.39 -14.59
C ILE A 33 15.87 5.61 -13.62
N LYS A 34 16.97 6.23 -13.16
CA LYS A 34 17.77 5.68 -12.07
C LYS A 34 17.31 6.23 -10.74
N TYR A 35 16.88 5.33 -9.86
CA TYR A 35 16.45 5.67 -8.52
C TYR A 35 17.60 5.56 -7.51
N LYS A 36 17.58 6.47 -6.53
CA LYS A 36 18.23 6.32 -5.23
C LYS A 36 17.18 5.81 -4.25
N GLN A 37 17.46 4.70 -3.60
CA GLN A 37 16.60 4.13 -2.57
C GLN A 37 16.90 4.82 -1.22
N GLY A 38 15.86 5.06 -0.42
CA GLY A 38 15.98 5.76 0.86
C GLY A 38 14.73 5.63 1.72
N GLY A 39 14.60 6.49 2.74
CA GLY A 39 13.48 6.48 3.65
C GLY A 39 13.63 5.47 4.80
N ALA A 40 12.50 4.94 5.24
CA ALA A 40 12.36 4.01 6.35
C ALA A 40 12.48 2.54 5.89
N LYS A 41 12.74 1.63 6.82
CA LYS A 41 12.63 0.19 6.56
C LYS A 41 11.17 -0.17 6.29
N TYR A 42 10.90 -0.87 5.20
CA TYR A 42 9.54 -1.09 4.73
C TYR A 42 9.05 -2.50 5.06
N ILE A 43 7.82 -2.60 5.57
CA ILE A 43 7.14 -3.86 5.90
C ILE A 43 5.83 -3.86 5.13
N TYR A 44 5.68 -4.76 4.15
CA TYR A 44 4.48 -4.86 3.35
C TYR A 44 3.81 -6.21 3.56
N THR A 45 2.49 -6.21 3.74
CA THR A 45 1.72 -7.45 3.91
C THR A 45 0.41 -7.40 3.13
N ASN A 46 0.30 -8.16 2.06
CA ASN A 46 -1.00 -8.42 1.43
C ASN A 46 -1.21 -9.90 1.10
N ALA A 47 -0.40 -10.81 1.65
CA ALA A 47 -0.57 -12.25 1.46
C ALA A 47 -1.09 -12.90 2.75
N PRO A 48 -2.29 -13.53 2.75
CA PRO A 48 -3.29 -13.52 1.68
C PRO A 48 -3.98 -12.16 1.50
N GLU A 49 -4.32 -11.76 0.27
CA GLU A 49 -5.08 -10.52 0.04
C GLU A 49 -6.53 -10.77 0.42
N ASP A 50 -7.11 -11.86 -0.08
CA ASP A 50 -8.45 -12.30 0.29
C ASP A 50 -8.39 -13.28 1.48
N VAL A 51 -9.07 -12.93 2.56
CA VAL A 51 -9.15 -13.74 3.78
C VAL A 51 -10.45 -14.53 3.80
N TYR A 52 -10.32 -15.86 3.79
CA TYR A 52 -11.41 -16.83 3.82
C TYR A 52 -11.42 -17.64 5.12
N ASP A 53 -12.61 -18.05 5.52
CA ASP A 53 -12.87 -19.01 6.59
C ASP A 53 -14.11 -19.85 6.25
N ASN A 54 -14.06 -20.54 5.12
CA ASN A 54 -15.23 -21.16 4.50
C ASN A 54 -14.92 -22.58 3.97
N PRO A 55 -15.83 -23.55 4.16
CA PRO A 55 -15.65 -24.92 3.65
C PRO A 55 -15.36 -25.05 2.14
N ASN A 56 -15.89 -24.14 1.32
CA ASN A 56 -15.82 -24.23 -0.14
C ASN A 56 -14.57 -23.55 -0.73
N MET A 57 -14.02 -22.55 -0.05
CA MET A 57 -12.85 -21.78 -0.52
C MET A 57 -11.60 -22.01 0.33
N GLY A 58 -11.72 -22.79 1.40
CA GLY A 58 -10.68 -23.00 2.39
C GLY A 58 -10.72 -21.97 3.52
N SER A 59 -9.85 -22.19 4.51
CA SER A 59 -9.65 -21.25 5.61
C SER A 59 -8.17 -20.88 5.72
N ASN A 60 -7.92 -19.59 5.94
CA ASN A 60 -6.58 -19.12 6.34
C ASN A 60 -6.32 -19.37 7.84
N PHE A 61 -7.36 -19.68 8.62
CA PHE A 61 -7.24 -20.00 10.04
C PHE A 61 -7.06 -21.51 10.22
N GLU A 62 -6.03 -21.91 10.95
CA GLU A 62 -5.90 -23.30 11.36
C GLU A 62 -7.05 -23.72 12.29
N ALA A 63 -7.41 -25.01 12.28
CA ALA A 63 -8.51 -25.53 13.08
C ALA A 63 -8.28 -25.23 14.58
N GLY A 64 -9.31 -24.66 15.22
CA GLY A 64 -9.25 -24.26 16.64
C GLY A 64 -8.39 -23.02 16.93
N LYS A 65 -7.90 -22.32 15.90
CA LYS A 65 -7.18 -21.05 16.02
C LYS A 65 -8.09 -19.88 15.61
N TYR A 66 -7.83 -18.74 16.22
CA TYR A 66 -8.64 -17.52 16.04
C TYR A 66 -7.82 -16.34 15.55
N ALA A 67 -6.52 -16.52 15.36
CA ALA A 67 -5.64 -15.56 14.74
C ALA A 67 -4.53 -16.26 13.95
N TYR A 68 -3.97 -15.54 12.99
CA TYR A 68 -2.71 -15.86 12.36
C TYR A 68 -1.89 -14.58 12.18
N TYR A 69 -0.59 -14.73 11.94
CA TYR A 69 0.26 -13.63 11.52
C TYR A 69 0.79 -13.86 10.10
N THR A 70 1.01 -12.78 9.36
CA THR A 70 1.58 -12.86 8.00
C THR A 70 3.05 -12.45 7.96
N ASN A 71 3.46 -11.53 8.84
CA ASN A 71 4.83 -11.04 8.91
C ASN A 71 5.23 -10.91 10.38
N GLU A 72 6.43 -11.39 10.70
CA GLU A 72 7.11 -11.12 11.96
C GLU A 72 8.43 -10.42 11.67
N ARG A 73 8.68 -9.32 12.38
CA ARG A 73 9.92 -8.57 12.22
C ARG A 73 10.49 -8.17 13.58
N ILE A 74 11.73 -8.56 13.80
CA ILE A 74 12.56 -7.96 14.85
C ILE A 74 12.94 -6.55 14.39
N LEU A 75 12.53 -5.57 15.16
CA LEU A 75 12.80 -4.16 14.97
C LEU A 75 14.11 -3.78 15.65
N GLU A 76 14.86 -2.89 15.01
CA GLU A 76 16.13 -2.36 15.49
C GLU A 76 15.88 -1.02 16.20
N ALA A 77 16.59 -0.82 17.30
CA ALA A 77 16.51 0.40 18.11
C ALA A 77 16.77 1.65 17.25
N ASN A 78 15.93 2.67 17.44
CA ASN A 78 16.04 3.99 16.81
C ASN A 78 16.03 3.98 15.27
N GLN A 79 15.58 2.90 14.64
CA GLN A 79 15.37 2.84 13.19
C GLN A 79 13.94 3.25 12.84
N GLU A 80 13.78 3.99 11.75
CA GLU A 80 12.45 4.31 11.25
C GLU A 80 11.89 3.17 10.40
N TYR A 81 10.63 2.83 10.66
CA TYR A 81 9.88 1.82 9.94
C TYR A 81 8.62 2.41 9.32
N SER A 82 8.22 1.85 8.19
CA SER A 82 6.97 2.11 7.50
C SER A 82 6.33 0.76 7.22
N ALA A 83 5.16 0.51 7.79
CA ALA A 83 4.47 -0.76 7.66
C ALA A 83 3.10 -0.54 7.03
N GLU A 84 2.76 -1.38 6.04
CA GLU A 84 1.51 -1.30 5.30
C GLU A 84 0.90 -2.67 5.06
N PHE A 85 -0.41 -2.74 5.20
CA PHE A 85 -1.18 -3.94 4.86
C PHE A 85 -2.39 -3.62 4.00
N PHE A 86 -2.76 -4.58 3.15
CA PHE A 86 -4.00 -4.56 2.39
C PHE A 86 -4.60 -5.96 2.38
N ASN A 87 -5.87 -6.08 2.79
CA ASN A 87 -6.59 -7.35 2.81
C ASN A 87 -8.08 -7.12 2.52
N ARG A 88 -8.79 -8.18 2.15
CA ARG A 88 -10.25 -8.25 1.97
C ARG A 88 -10.81 -9.34 2.85
N ASN A 89 -11.89 -9.03 3.56
CA ASN A 89 -12.55 -9.98 4.43
C ASN A 89 -13.68 -10.70 3.67
N TYR A 90 -13.59 -12.02 3.58
CA TYR A 90 -14.60 -12.91 2.99
C TYR A 90 -14.90 -14.10 3.92
N THR A 91 -14.85 -13.87 5.23
CA THR A 91 -15.03 -14.93 6.23
C THR A 91 -16.49 -15.15 6.63
N GLY A 92 -17.41 -14.27 6.20
CA GLY A 92 -18.79 -14.26 6.69
C GLY A 92 -18.95 -13.65 8.09
N GLY A 93 -17.87 -13.11 8.67
CA GLY A 93 -17.88 -12.48 9.98
C GLY A 93 -16.88 -11.32 10.08
N GLN A 94 -16.96 -10.57 11.17
CA GLN A 94 -16.04 -9.47 11.43
C GLN A 94 -14.64 -9.99 11.80
N LEU A 95 -13.61 -9.40 11.20
CA LEU A 95 -12.21 -9.64 11.51
C LEU A 95 -11.57 -8.40 12.14
N LYS A 96 -10.48 -8.60 12.88
CA LYS A 96 -9.59 -7.54 13.34
C LYS A 96 -8.24 -7.68 12.64
N PHE A 97 -7.79 -6.61 12.00
CA PHE A 97 -6.50 -6.51 11.33
C PHE A 97 -5.62 -5.50 12.03
N GLY A 98 -4.30 -5.72 12.03
CA GLY A 98 -3.41 -4.72 12.59
C GLY A 98 -1.97 -5.15 12.78
N TYR A 99 -1.28 -4.34 13.58
CA TYR A 99 0.08 -4.57 14.02
C TYR A 99 0.14 -4.63 15.55
N ALA A 100 0.78 -5.68 16.06
CA ALA A 100 1.06 -5.86 17.48
C ALA A 100 2.57 -5.80 17.73
N ILE A 101 2.96 -5.30 18.89
CA ILE A 101 4.34 -5.21 19.37
C ILE A 101 4.49 -6.05 20.63
N HIS A 102 5.62 -6.73 20.73
CA HIS A 102 6.10 -7.41 21.93
C HIS A 102 7.44 -6.80 22.37
N ASN A 103 7.53 -6.50 23.66
CA ASN A 103 8.74 -6.10 24.35
C ASN A 103 9.24 -7.26 25.21
N GLU A 104 10.28 -7.95 24.74
CA GLU A 104 10.93 -9.06 25.47
C GLU A 104 11.84 -8.58 26.62
N ASP A 105 12.04 -7.27 26.76
CA ASP A 105 12.90 -6.69 27.79
C ASP A 105 12.19 -6.65 29.16
N ARG A 106 12.99 -6.68 30.23
CA ARG A 106 12.57 -6.56 31.62
C ARG A 106 12.23 -5.13 32.03
N GLN A 107 12.48 -4.15 31.16
CA GLN A 107 12.09 -2.76 31.37
C GLN A 107 11.00 -2.35 30.36
N PRO A 108 10.08 -1.44 30.72
CA PRO A 108 9.16 -0.86 29.76
C PRO A 108 9.93 -0.16 28.63
N GLN A 109 9.48 -0.36 27.40
CA GLN A 109 10.03 0.26 26.20
C GLN A 109 9.00 1.13 25.52
N THR A 110 9.41 1.90 24.52
CA THR A 110 8.53 2.86 23.83
C THR A 110 8.64 2.77 22.32
N ILE A 111 7.54 3.10 21.66
CA ILE A 111 7.49 3.25 20.21
C ILE A 111 6.82 4.59 19.89
N ARG A 112 7.53 5.43 19.14
CA ARG A 112 6.99 6.70 18.64
C ARG A 112 6.31 6.44 17.31
N ILE A 113 5.01 6.65 17.24
CA ILE A 113 4.24 6.64 15.99
C ILE A 113 4.28 8.05 15.43
N LYS A 114 4.70 8.23 14.18
CA LYS A 114 4.77 9.54 13.50
C LYS A 114 3.54 9.82 12.67
N ASN A 115 3.09 8.81 11.92
CA ASN A 115 1.95 8.88 11.04
C ASN A 115 1.24 7.53 11.03
N ASN A 116 -0.09 7.55 10.97
CA ASN A 116 -0.86 6.34 10.72
C ASN A 116 -2.19 6.68 10.06
N ALA A 117 -2.71 5.72 9.32
CA ALA A 117 -4.09 5.70 8.86
C ALA A 117 -4.53 4.25 8.69
N VAL A 118 -5.80 3.98 8.96
CA VAL A 118 -6.42 2.69 8.64
C VAL A 118 -7.86 2.91 8.22
N ASN A 119 -8.19 2.50 7.00
CA ASN A 119 -9.53 2.59 6.46
C ASN A 119 -10.04 1.21 6.09
N ALA A 120 -11.35 1.06 6.24
CA ALA A 120 -12.08 -0.05 5.67
C ALA A 120 -13.22 0.52 4.82
N ALA A 121 -13.46 -0.07 3.65
CA ALA A 121 -14.60 0.31 2.80
C ALA A 121 -15.24 -0.92 2.16
N TYR A 122 -16.46 -0.72 1.67
CA TYR A 122 -17.28 -1.72 0.98
C TYR A 122 -17.04 -1.68 -0.55
N PRO A 123 -17.32 -2.75 -1.31
CA PRO A 123 -17.35 -2.75 -2.76
C PRO A 123 -18.24 -1.63 -3.31
N VAL A 124 -17.81 -0.92 -4.35
CA VAL A 124 -18.55 0.23 -4.89
C VAL A 124 -19.68 -0.16 -5.84
N SER A 125 -19.74 -1.43 -6.27
CA SER A 125 -20.71 -1.87 -7.27
C SER A 125 -21.42 -3.16 -6.88
N SER A 126 -22.63 -3.32 -7.42
CA SER A 126 -23.52 -4.46 -7.18
C SER A 126 -23.01 -5.80 -7.74
N ASP A 127 -21.98 -5.78 -8.60
CA ASP A 127 -21.28 -6.96 -9.09
C ASP A 127 -20.13 -7.41 -8.17
N GLY A 128 -19.93 -6.71 -7.04
CA GLY A 128 -18.87 -7.00 -6.08
C GLY A 128 -17.50 -6.42 -6.44
N SER A 129 -17.42 -5.53 -7.45
CA SER A 129 -16.17 -4.85 -7.79
C SER A 129 -15.79 -3.79 -6.74
N TRP A 130 -14.48 -3.70 -6.46
CA TRP A 130 -13.91 -2.85 -5.43
C TRP A 130 -13.28 -1.59 -6.03
N ASP A 131 -13.47 -0.44 -5.38
CA ASP A 131 -12.69 0.76 -5.66
C ASP A 131 -11.38 0.68 -4.88
N ILE A 132 -10.53 -0.29 -5.26
CA ILE A 132 -9.22 -0.50 -4.63
C ILE A 132 -8.41 0.78 -4.69
N MET A 133 -8.49 1.50 -5.82
CA MET A 133 -7.82 2.78 -6.01
C MET A 133 -8.35 3.85 -5.04
N GLY A 134 -9.66 3.95 -4.84
CA GLY A 134 -10.24 4.88 -3.87
C GLY A 134 -9.87 4.57 -2.43
N ILE A 135 -9.89 3.30 -2.01
CA ILE A 135 -9.53 2.89 -0.64
C ILE A 135 -8.05 3.15 -0.36
N THR A 136 -7.18 2.75 -1.29
CA THR A 136 -5.73 2.97 -1.14
C THR A 136 -5.39 4.45 -1.19
N SER A 137 -5.96 5.21 -2.14
CA SER A 137 -5.73 6.67 -2.25
C SER A 137 -6.22 7.43 -1.03
N SER A 138 -7.42 7.11 -0.51
CA SER A 138 -7.94 7.76 0.70
C SER A 138 -7.07 7.47 1.92
N THR A 139 -6.55 6.24 2.05
CA THR A 139 -5.65 5.88 3.14
C THR A 139 -4.32 6.60 3.05
N ILE A 140 -3.73 6.71 1.86
CA ILE A 140 -2.48 7.47 1.66
C ILE A 140 -2.69 8.97 1.93
N VAL A 141 -3.80 9.55 1.50
CA VAL A 141 -4.14 10.95 1.79
C VAL A 141 -4.31 11.19 3.28
N GLN A 142 -5.04 10.31 3.98
CA GLN A 142 -5.19 10.43 5.44
C GLN A 142 -3.86 10.23 6.17
N TYR A 143 -3.06 9.25 5.74
CA TYR A 143 -1.74 8.98 6.30
C TYR A 143 -0.83 10.20 6.17
N GLY A 144 -0.75 10.81 4.99
CA GLY A 144 0.06 12.02 4.75
C GLY A 144 -0.42 13.26 5.50
N ASN A 145 -1.72 13.34 5.81
CA ASN A 145 -2.31 14.42 6.60
C ASN A 145 -2.42 14.09 8.10
N SER A 146 -1.99 12.90 8.54
CA SER A 146 -2.12 12.48 9.93
C SER A 146 -1.16 13.27 10.83
N ASN A 147 -1.69 13.83 11.91
CA ASN A 147 -0.90 14.51 12.96
C ASN A 147 -0.79 13.62 14.20
N ASN A 148 -0.53 12.33 13.99
CA ASN A 148 -0.62 11.28 15.00
C ASN A 148 0.74 11.00 15.69
N ASP A 149 1.51 12.06 15.93
CA ASP A 149 2.79 11.94 16.63
C ASP A 149 2.53 11.61 18.11
N GLN A 150 2.74 10.36 18.47
CA GLN A 150 2.47 9.85 19.82
C GLN A 150 3.51 8.82 20.24
N VAL A 151 3.72 8.69 21.53
CA VAL A 151 4.59 7.66 22.12
C VAL A 151 3.72 6.65 22.85
N ILE A 152 3.83 5.39 22.45
CA ILE A 152 3.16 4.26 23.11
C ILE A 152 4.20 3.57 24.01
N THR A 153 3.85 3.36 25.28
CA THR A 153 4.68 2.57 26.21
C THR A 153 4.25 1.11 26.16
N ILE A 154 5.20 0.22 25.93
CA ILE A 154 5.02 -1.23 26.04
C ILE A 154 5.59 -1.67 27.38
N PRO A 155 4.80 -2.31 28.27
CA PRO A 155 5.31 -2.82 29.54
C PRO A 155 6.50 -3.77 29.36
N ALA A 156 7.26 -4.00 30.43
CA ALA A 156 8.25 -5.07 30.48
C ALA A 156 7.56 -6.43 30.23
N ASP A 157 8.16 -7.28 29.38
CA ASP A 157 7.56 -8.54 28.91
C ASP A 157 6.13 -8.35 28.34
N GLY A 158 5.87 -7.15 27.82
CA GLY A 158 4.55 -6.61 27.55
C GLY A 158 4.20 -6.63 26.07
N HIS A 159 2.89 -6.55 25.80
CA HIS A 159 2.35 -6.62 24.44
C HIS A 159 1.31 -5.52 24.23
N VAL A 160 1.33 -4.87 23.07
CA VAL A 160 0.35 -3.82 22.73
C VAL A 160 -0.02 -3.87 21.25
N PHE A 161 -1.23 -3.43 20.90
CA PHE A 161 -1.56 -3.06 19.52
C PHE A 161 -1.07 -1.64 19.25
N ILE A 162 -0.47 -1.42 18.07
CA ILE A 162 -0.01 -0.09 17.63
C ILE A 162 -0.81 0.44 16.43
N LEU A 163 -1.56 -0.44 15.77
CA LEU A 163 -2.56 -0.12 14.77
C LEU A 163 -3.56 -1.28 14.74
N GLU A 164 -4.85 -0.99 14.78
CA GLU A 164 -5.89 -2.01 14.63
C GLU A 164 -7.15 -1.45 13.98
N LYS A 165 -7.88 -2.33 13.28
CA LYS A 165 -9.20 -2.03 12.73
C LYS A 165 -10.06 -3.28 12.72
N ASP A 166 -11.26 -3.15 13.25
CA ASP A 166 -12.33 -4.13 13.07
C ASP A 166 -12.98 -3.89 11.70
N VAL A 167 -13.13 -4.96 10.93
CA VAL A 167 -13.49 -4.96 9.51
C VAL A 167 -14.59 -5.98 9.31
N GLU A 168 -15.76 -5.50 8.89
CA GLU A 168 -16.90 -6.36 8.60
C GLU A 168 -16.62 -7.31 7.44
N ASP A 169 -17.45 -8.35 7.32
CA ASP A 169 -17.43 -9.22 6.15
C ASP A 169 -17.66 -8.38 4.88
N THR A 170 -17.05 -8.79 3.77
CA THR A 170 -17.06 -8.08 2.49
C THR A 170 -16.45 -6.68 2.52
N PHE A 171 -15.68 -6.29 3.55
CA PHE A 171 -14.90 -5.04 3.55
C PHE A 171 -13.42 -5.32 3.28
N ALA A 172 -12.80 -4.38 2.55
CA ALA A 172 -11.37 -4.33 2.32
C ALA A 172 -10.79 -3.32 3.28
N VAL A 173 -9.59 -3.60 3.75
CA VAL A 173 -8.87 -2.78 4.71
C VAL A 173 -7.51 -2.43 4.15
N ASN A 174 -7.14 -1.16 4.26
CA ASN A 174 -5.78 -0.69 4.05
C ASN A 174 -5.33 0.01 5.32
N GLY A 175 -4.18 -0.39 5.85
CA GLY A 175 -3.58 0.25 7.01
C GLY A 175 -2.13 0.58 6.74
N LYS A 176 -1.71 1.78 7.13
CA LYS A 176 -0.32 2.25 7.03
C LYS A 176 0.11 2.95 8.31
N ILE A 177 1.32 2.67 8.77
CA ILE A 177 1.91 3.28 9.98
C ILE A 177 3.40 3.52 9.80
N LYS A 178 3.88 4.67 10.28
CA LYS A 178 5.30 5.00 10.36
C LYS A 178 5.69 5.25 11.81
N PHE A 179 6.76 4.60 12.25
CA PHE A 179 7.12 4.54 13.65
C PHE A 179 8.62 4.33 13.88
N ILE A 180 9.07 4.65 15.09
CA ILE A 180 10.45 4.50 15.55
C ILE A 180 10.41 3.84 16.93
N PRO A 181 10.92 2.62 17.10
CA PRO A 181 11.07 2.00 18.42
C PRO A 181 12.31 2.60 19.11
N ASN A 182 12.26 2.81 20.43
CA ASN A 182 13.42 3.28 21.18
C ASN A 182 14.50 2.19 21.32
N GLU A 183 14.06 0.93 21.40
CA GLU A 183 14.87 -0.26 21.62
C GLU A 183 14.47 -1.40 20.68
N LYS A 184 15.15 -2.55 20.78
CA LYS A 184 14.75 -3.77 20.06
C LYS A 184 13.35 -4.21 20.51
N LEU A 185 12.45 -4.38 19.55
CA LEU A 185 11.07 -4.86 19.76
C LEU A 185 10.72 -5.89 18.69
N THR A 186 9.70 -6.73 18.93
CA THR A 186 9.20 -7.66 17.91
C THR A 186 7.83 -7.19 17.42
N LEU A 187 7.65 -7.08 16.11
CA LEU A 187 6.39 -6.72 15.45
C LEU A 187 5.76 -7.95 14.80
N ARG A 188 4.44 -8.09 14.91
CA ARG A 188 3.64 -8.99 14.07
C ARG A 188 2.52 -8.23 13.37
N GLN A 189 2.37 -8.44 12.06
CA GLN A 189 1.09 -8.17 11.39
C GLN A 189 0.16 -9.34 11.68
N PHE A 190 -1.07 -9.06 12.10
CA PHE A 190 -2.02 -10.10 12.47
C PHE A 190 -3.38 -9.91 11.80
N VAL A 191 -4.09 -11.05 11.72
CA VAL A 191 -5.53 -11.11 11.42
C VAL A 191 -6.17 -12.00 12.47
N SER A 192 -7.23 -11.52 13.12
CA SER A 192 -7.98 -12.26 14.14
C SER A 192 -9.46 -12.31 13.79
N LYS A 193 -10.07 -13.47 13.96
CA LYS A 193 -11.52 -13.63 14.07
C LYS A 193 -11.94 -13.67 15.54
N LYS A 194 -13.24 -13.52 15.81
CA LYS A 194 -13.78 -13.64 17.17
C LYS A 194 -13.72 -15.09 17.66
N LYS A 195 -13.34 -15.25 18.93
CA LYS A 195 -13.44 -16.49 19.70
C LYS A 195 -14.91 -16.80 20.06
N PRO A 196 -15.23 -17.99 20.59
CA PRO A 196 -16.60 -18.34 20.99
C PRO A 196 -17.17 -17.45 22.11
N ASP A 197 -16.29 -16.78 22.86
CA ASP A 197 -16.65 -15.78 23.88
C ASP A 197 -16.98 -14.39 23.27
N GLY A 198 -16.93 -14.25 21.94
CA GLY A 198 -17.21 -13.01 21.23
C GLY A 198 -16.05 -12.01 21.18
N GLN A 199 -14.90 -12.33 21.77
CA GLN A 199 -13.73 -11.44 21.82
C GLN A 199 -12.71 -11.78 20.73
N PHE A 200 -11.97 -10.77 20.27
CA PHE A 200 -10.78 -10.98 19.45
C PHE A 200 -9.60 -11.47 20.29
N SER A 201 -8.57 -12.00 19.63
CA SER A 201 -7.31 -12.37 20.29
C SER A 201 -6.63 -11.12 20.87
N SER A 202 -6.11 -11.22 22.10
CA SER A 202 -5.34 -10.12 22.71
C SER A 202 -3.93 -9.99 22.09
N PRO A 203 -3.21 -8.87 22.29
CA PRO A 203 -1.83 -8.74 21.81
C PRO A 203 -0.92 -9.89 22.29
N SER A 204 -1.06 -10.36 23.52
CA SER A 204 -0.28 -11.50 24.03
C SER A 204 -0.63 -12.81 23.30
N GLU A 205 -1.89 -13.02 22.94
CA GLU A 205 -2.30 -14.20 22.16
C GLU A 205 -1.76 -14.14 20.73
N ILE A 206 -1.57 -12.95 20.14
CA ILE A 206 -0.94 -12.78 18.83
C ILE A 206 0.51 -13.26 18.83
N PHE A 207 1.22 -13.13 19.95
CA PHE A 207 2.63 -13.57 20.08
C PHE A 207 2.80 -15.02 20.57
N ASP A 208 1.74 -15.64 21.11
CA ASP A 208 1.71 -17.06 21.46
C ASP A 208 1.76 -17.93 20.20
N SER A 209 2.87 -18.63 19.97
CA SER A 209 3.09 -19.47 18.78
C SER A 209 2.17 -20.70 18.71
N ILE A 210 1.57 -21.10 19.82
CA ILE A 210 0.58 -22.17 19.85
C ILE A 210 -0.77 -21.62 19.40
N LYS A 211 -1.15 -20.41 19.81
CA LYS A 211 -2.46 -19.82 19.49
C LYS A 211 -2.50 -19.12 18.13
N THR A 212 -1.39 -18.54 17.72
CA THR A 212 -1.28 -17.71 16.52
C THR A 212 -0.10 -18.22 15.71
N THR A 213 -0.40 -18.99 14.66
CA THR A 213 0.58 -19.53 13.73
C THR A 213 0.76 -18.61 12.53
N GLN A 214 1.88 -18.76 11.81
CA GLN A 214 2.05 -18.07 10.55
C GLN A 214 1.06 -18.63 9.52
N VAL A 215 0.48 -17.76 8.69
CA VAL A 215 -0.46 -18.19 7.65
C VAL A 215 0.21 -19.15 6.66
N LYS A 216 -0.51 -20.21 6.24
CA LYS A 216 0.00 -21.24 5.32
C LYS A 216 -0.75 -21.34 4.00
N ASN A 217 -2.05 -21.07 4.00
CA ASN A 217 -2.92 -21.25 2.83
C ASN A 217 -3.12 -19.90 2.13
N TYR A 218 -2.30 -19.54 1.16
CA TYR A 218 -2.45 -18.28 0.43
C TYR A 218 -1.80 -18.36 -0.97
N ASN A 219 -2.04 -17.34 -1.80
CA ASN A 219 -1.65 -17.35 -3.21
C ASN A 219 -0.22 -16.80 -3.45
N LYS A 220 0.43 -17.24 -4.55
CA LYS A 220 1.78 -16.78 -4.95
C LYS A 220 1.82 -15.41 -5.64
N ILE A 221 0.66 -14.80 -5.89
CA ILE A 221 0.56 -13.53 -6.63
C ILE A 221 0.61 -12.31 -5.71
N THR A 222 0.33 -12.48 -4.43
CA THR A 222 0.41 -11.46 -3.38
C THR A 222 1.79 -11.47 -2.71
N SER A 223 2.24 -10.32 -2.20
CA SER A 223 3.53 -10.10 -1.57
C SER A 223 3.39 -9.79 -0.07
N THR A 224 4.01 -10.61 0.78
CA THR A 224 4.30 -10.25 2.17
C THR A 224 5.81 -10.30 2.38
N ALA A 225 6.43 -9.14 2.63
CA ALA A 225 7.88 -9.02 2.66
C ALA A 225 8.38 -7.78 3.44
N ASN A 226 9.67 -7.82 3.78
CA ASN A 226 10.42 -6.76 4.46
C ASN A 226 11.53 -6.25 3.53
N TYR A 227 11.66 -4.93 3.40
CA TYR A 227 12.60 -4.25 2.52
C TYR A 227 13.40 -3.18 3.28
N ASN A 228 14.50 -2.70 2.71
CA ASN A 228 15.32 -1.69 3.39
C ASN A 228 14.75 -0.29 3.27
N TYR A 229 13.94 -0.01 2.24
CA TYR A 229 13.61 1.36 1.84
C TYR A 229 12.15 1.49 1.37
N ASP A 230 11.40 2.44 1.94
CA ASP A 230 10.05 2.82 1.50
C ASP A 230 10.02 3.99 0.50
N GLU A 231 11.17 4.56 0.12
CA GLU A 231 11.25 5.70 -0.79
C GLU A 231 12.13 5.43 -2.02
N ARG A 232 11.75 6.06 -3.14
CA ARG A 232 12.50 6.09 -4.41
C ARG A 232 12.65 7.53 -4.87
N TYR A 233 13.88 8.00 -4.90
CA TYR A 233 14.22 9.35 -5.33
C TYR A 233 14.86 9.34 -6.71
N ALA A 234 14.46 10.27 -7.59
CA ALA A 234 15.14 10.48 -8.87
C ALA A 234 15.19 11.95 -9.28
N VAL A 235 16.24 12.30 -10.01
CA VAL A 235 16.36 13.60 -10.69
C VAL A 235 16.06 13.39 -12.17
N ILE A 236 15.06 14.09 -12.67
CA ILE A 236 14.61 14.04 -14.05
C ILE A 236 15.11 15.28 -14.79
N ASP A 237 15.98 15.11 -15.77
CA ASP A 237 16.37 16.20 -16.67
C ASP A 237 15.44 16.23 -17.88
N ASN A 238 14.63 17.29 -17.98
CA ASN A 238 13.65 17.43 -19.06
C ASN A 238 14.28 17.64 -20.45
N VAL A 239 15.60 17.87 -20.54
CA VAL A 239 16.33 17.90 -21.81
C VAL A 239 16.49 16.49 -22.38
N THR A 240 16.74 15.50 -21.53
CA THR A 240 17.04 14.12 -21.93
C THR A 240 15.87 13.16 -21.71
N THR A 241 14.91 13.54 -20.88
CA THR A 241 13.80 12.68 -20.46
C THR A 241 12.48 13.42 -20.61
N SER A 242 11.70 13.05 -21.62
CA SER A 242 10.36 13.60 -21.88
C SER A 242 9.21 12.77 -21.30
N ALA A 243 9.44 11.46 -21.10
CA ALA A 243 8.48 10.53 -20.48
C ALA A 243 9.21 9.33 -19.86
N PHE A 244 8.64 8.78 -18.78
CA PHE A 244 9.11 7.57 -18.11
C PHE A 244 7.96 6.88 -17.37
N TYR A 245 8.15 5.62 -17.02
CA TYR A 245 7.19 4.84 -16.23
C TYR A 245 7.65 4.72 -14.77
N VAL A 246 6.67 4.58 -13.89
CA VAL A 246 6.84 4.30 -12.47
C VAL A 246 5.96 3.09 -12.17
N GLY A 247 6.55 2.03 -11.64
CA GLY A 247 5.85 0.82 -11.25
C GLY A 247 5.38 0.01 -12.44
N SER A 248 6.20 -0.94 -12.88
CA SER A 248 5.77 -1.87 -13.91
C SER A 248 6.60 -3.16 -13.90
N LYS A 249 6.04 -4.20 -13.29
CA LYS A 249 6.30 -5.56 -13.75
C LYS A 249 5.01 -6.34 -13.64
N THR A 250 4.20 -6.37 -14.70
CA THR A 250 2.97 -7.18 -14.67
C THR A 250 2.71 -8.02 -15.91
N SER A 251 3.56 -8.01 -16.94
CA SER A 251 3.48 -9.09 -17.97
C SER A 251 4.73 -9.24 -18.83
N LYS A 252 4.87 -10.42 -19.46
CA LYS A 252 5.84 -10.66 -20.56
C LYS A 252 5.66 -9.69 -21.74
N ALA A 253 4.52 -9.00 -21.84
CA ALA A 253 4.25 -8.01 -22.89
C ALA A 253 4.90 -6.65 -22.61
N TYR A 254 5.38 -6.39 -21.39
CA TYR A 254 6.04 -5.15 -20.99
C TYR A 254 7.44 -5.45 -20.44
N PRO A 255 8.48 -5.43 -21.30
CA PRO A 255 9.82 -5.86 -20.90
C PRO A 255 10.49 -4.89 -19.91
N GLN A 256 11.59 -5.35 -19.30
CA GLN A 256 12.46 -4.63 -18.36
C GLN A 256 12.84 -3.16 -18.70
N PRO A 257 12.84 -2.66 -19.97
CA PRO A 257 13.10 -1.25 -20.25
C PRO A 257 12.12 -0.24 -19.61
N ARG A 258 10.94 -0.69 -19.13
CA ARG A 258 10.01 0.18 -18.37
C ARG A 258 10.26 0.21 -16.86
N VAL A 259 11.04 -0.73 -16.34
CA VAL A 259 11.46 -0.74 -14.93
C VAL A 259 12.60 0.25 -14.77
N GLY A 260 12.47 1.20 -13.84
CA GLY A 260 13.59 2.07 -13.53
C GLY A 260 14.74 1.30 -12.87
N ILE A 261 15.96 1.74 -13.13
CA ILE A 261 17.15 1.18 -12.51
C ILE A 261 17.07 1.43 -11.00
N ASN A 262 17.25 0.37 -10.20
CA ASN A 262 17.09 0.36 -8.74
C ASN A 262 15.67 0.71 -8.24
N GLU A 263 14.64 0.54 -9.08
CA GLU A 263 13.27 0.71 -8.62
C GLU A 263 12.88 -0.40 -7.64
N TYR A 264 13.17 -1.66 -7.98
CA TYR A 264 12.94 -2.80 -7.11
C TYR A 264 14.19 -3.16 -6.31
N GLU A 265 13.99 -3.66 -5.10
CA GLU A 265 15.04 -4.27 -4.29
C GLU A 265 14.63 -5.70 -3.93
N ALA A 266 15.62 -6.56 -3.70
CA ALA A 266 15.35 -7.87 -3.13
C ALA A 266 14.88 -7.71 -1.67
N PRO A 267 13.89 -8.50 -1.22
CA PRO A 267 13.44 -8.44 0.16
C PRO A 267 14.54 -8.97 1.11
N ILE A 268 14.60 -8.39 2.31
CA ILE A 268 15.41 -8.90 3.43
C ILE A 268 14.79 -10.20 3.96
N TRP A 269 13.46 -10.28 3.93
CA TRP A 269 12.67 -11.44 4.31
C TRP A 269 11.33 -11.42 3.55
N TYR A 270 10.79 -12.58 3.22
CA TYR A 270 9.46 -12.71 2.63
C TYR A 270 8.77 -13.97 3.13
N LEU A 271 7.45 -13.96 3.10
CA LEU A 271 6.62 -15.09 3.52
C LEU A 271 6.72 -16.23 2.50
N GLU A 272 6.92 -17.47 2.97
CA GLU A 272 7.15 -18.62 2.09
C GLU A 272 5.91 -18.95 1.24
N ASN A 273 6.03 -18.83 -0.09
CA ASN A 273 4.94 -18.91 -1.09
C ASN A 273 4.22 -17.57 -1.37
N SER A 274 4.76 -16.43 -0.96
CA SER A 274 4.37 -15.12 -1.48
C SER A 274 5.26 -14.73 -2.66
N ASN A 275 4.83 -13.74 -3.43
CA ASN A 275 5.68 -13.03 -4.36
C ASN A 275 6.77 -12.30 -3.53
N PRO A 276 8.07 -12.59 -3.73
CA PRO A 276 9.13 -11.91 -3.00
C PRO A 276 9.38 -10.50 -3.53
N ILE A 277 8.83 -10.15 -4.69
CA ILE A 277 9.00 -8.85 -5.32
C ILE A 277 7.72 -8.04 -5.14
N LEU A 278 7.86 -6.79 -4.72
CA LEU A 278 6.78 -5.81 -4.71
C LEU A 278 6.45 -5.41 -6.17
N GLU A 279 5.74 -6.29 -6.88
CA GLU A 279 5.34 -6.10 -8.28
C GLU A 279 4.17 -5.11 -8.36
N GLY A 280 4.51 -3.83 -8.42
CA GLY A 280 3.57 -2.74 -8.22
C GLY A 280 3.98 -2.01 -6.94
N ASN A 281 4.18 -0.71 -7.02
CA ASN A 281 4.84 0.04 -5.96
C ASN A 281 3.88 0.34 -4.79
N TYR A 282 3.29 -0.70 -4.22
CA TYR A 282 2.35 -0.60 -3.10
C TYR A 282 3.04 0.11 -1.96
N GLY A 283 2.61 1.33 -1.67
CA GLY A 283 3.09 2.11 -0.54
C GLY A 283 4.48 2.74 -0.65
N ILE A 284 5.26 2.46 -1.71
CA ILE A 284 6.54 3.12 -1.93
C ILE A 284 6.32 4.56 -2.38
N VAL A 285 6.98 5.50 -1.72
CA VAL A 285 6.89 6.93 -2.03
C VAL A 285 7.92 7.29 -3.09
N TYR A 286 7.46 7.88 -4.19
CA TYR A 286 8.32 8.39 -5.25
C TYR A 286 8.52 9.90 -5.10
N ASP A 287 9.78 10.32 -5.03
CA ASP A 287 10.18 11.73 -5.02
C ASP A 287 10.96 12.04 -6.30
N PHE A 288 10.45 13.01 -7.06
CA PHE A 288 11.01 13.42 -8.34
C PHE A 288 11.42 14.89 -8.32
N GLN A 289 12.71 15.15 -8.49
CA GLN A 289 13.22 16.49 -8.75
C GLN A 289 13.36 16.73 -10.26
N PHE A 290 12.62 17.71 -10.81
CA PHE A 290 12.69 18.05 -12.22
C PHE A 290 13.67 19.21 -12.49
N LYS A 291 14.65 18.98 -13.36
CA LYS A 291 15.58 19.99 -13.90
C LYS A 291 15.13 20.42 -15.30
N ASN A 292 15.49 21.65 -15.67
CA ASN A 292 15.19 22.23 -16.99
C ASN A 292 13.69 22.20 -17.35
N ALA A 293 12.81 22.25 -16.34
CA ALA A 293 11.37 22.10 -16.48
C ALA A 293 10.60 23.44 -16.48
N ALA A 294 11.31 24.58 -16.61
CA ALA A 294 10.69 25.89 -16.61
C ALA A 294 9.62 26.01 -17.72
N GLY A 295 8.41 26.43 -17.34
CA GLY A 295 7.26 26.54 -18.25
C GLY A 295 6.69 25.20 -18.74
N LYS A 296 7.14 24.07 -18.19
CA LYS A 296 6.62 22.74 -18.52
C LYS A 296 5.56 22.30 -17.51
N LYS A 297 4.72 21.35 -17.91
CA LYS A 297 3.70 20.71 -17.06
C LYS A 297 4.02 19.23 -16.93
N ILE A 298 3.85 18.71 -15.72
CA ILE A 298 3.90 17.27 -15.46
C ILE A 298 2.51 16.70 -15.70
N ARG A 299 2.42 15.64 -16.51
CA ARG A 299 1.20 14.85 -16.68
C ARG A 299 1.44 13.47 -16.10
N ILE A 300 0.62 13.07 -15.14
CA ILE A 300 0.59 11.72 -14.61
C ILE A 300 -0.56 10.99 -15.30
N LYS A 301 -0.24 9.88 -15.97
CA LYS A 301 -1.24 9.01 -16.61
C LYS A 301 -1.22 7.67 -15.88
N PRO A 302 -2.27 7.30 -15.12
CA PRO A 302 -2.37 5.95 -14.58
C PRO A 302 -2.52 4.97 -15.75
N GLU A 303 -1.69 3.94 -15.79
CA GLU A 303 -1.85 2.81 -16.72
C GLU A 303 -2.69 1.75 -16.00
N ILE A 304 -4.00 1.75 -16.26
CA ILE A 304 -4.91 0.70 -15.76
C ILE A 304 -4.87 -0.42 -16.79
N ILE A 305 -4.11 -1.48 -16.50
CA ILE A 305 -4.12 -2.69 -17.34
C ILE A 305 -5.33 -3.51 -16.91
N SER A 306 -6.40 -3.53 -17.71
CA SER A 306 -7.46 -4.51 -17.48
C SER A 306 -6.99 -5.87 -18.00
N GLU A 307 -7.28 -6.97 -17.29
CA GLU A 307 -6.97 -8.33 -17.76
C GLU A 307 -7.69 -8.68 -19.08
N ASN A 308 -8.66 -7.85 -19.50
CA ASN A 308 -9.39 -7.95 -20.76
C ASN A 308 -8.80 -7.11 -21.90
N ASP A 309 -7.74 -6.32 -21.67
CA ASP A 309 -7.05 -5.59 -22.73
C ASP A 309 -6.18 -6.53 -23.57
N LYS A 310 -6.85 -7.36 -24.35
CA LYS A 310 -6.27 -7.88 -25.59
C LYS A 310 -6.03 -6.69 -26.52
N SER A 311 -4.82 -6.15 -26.47
CA SER A 311 -4.05 -5.50 -27.53
C SER A 311 -4.70 -5.44 -28.94
N THR A 312 -5.78 -4.68 -29.14
CA THR A 312 -6.31 -4.45 -30.50
C THR A 312 -6.79 -3.04 -30.79
N ASP A 313 -6.66 -2.08 -29.88
CA ASP A 313 -7.08 -0.70 -30.19
C ASP A 313 -6.04 0.34 -29.76
N PRO A 314 -5.12 0.72 -30.66
CA PRO A 314 -4.13 1.76 -30.39
C PRO A 314 -4.74 3.17 -30.33
N GLU A 315 -6.04 3.37 -30.64
CA GLU A 315 -6.65 4.71 -30.73
C GLU A 315 -7.39 5.17 -29.47
N LYS A 316 -7.34 4.42 -28.37
CA LYS A 316 -7.94 4.83 -27.09
C LYS A 316 -7.04 5.65 -26.15
N PHE A 317 -5.97 6.27 -26.63
CA PHE A 317 -5.03 7.01 -25.78
C PHE A 317 -4.56 8.36 -26.32
#